data_AF-A0A6P0IY92-F1
#
_entry.id   AF-A0A6P0IY92-F1
#
_cell.length_a   1.000
_cell.length_b   1.000
_cell.length_c   1.000
_cell.angle_alpha   90.00
_cell.angle_beta   90.00
_cell.angle_gamma   90.00
#
_symmetry.space_group_name_H-M   'P 1'
#
loop_
_entity.id
_entity.type
_entity.pdbx_description
1 polymer ?
#
loop_
_entity_poly.entity_id
_entity_poly.type
_entity_poly.pdbx_seq_one_letter_code
_entity_poly.pdbx_strand_id
1 'polypeptide(L)'
;MSEADKLWDETNEIFTSWNLKDIPFSESASSLGSNLDKVFTGRTQELRTIFNLLRGRERKRILVYGSVGIGKTAFILEVLSVLQRKSKDTLATYISLPFETDLATAALIALARHMPEDEWAQQLLNNMGLMSESTRKTKTKFDAKFAGFGGSIEAEAKPVNAPKFPTLTFQDLLERALETYSRVVIAIDDLDKQDPA
;
A
#
# COMPACT_ATOMS: atom_id res chain seq x y z
N MET A 1 44.87 14.88 11.54
CA MET A 1 43.88 14.15 10.73
C MET A 1 44.35 12.73 10.58
N SER A 2 43.47 11.80 10.92
CA SER A 2 43.68 10.37 10.78
C SER A 2 43.45 9.93 9.32
N GLU A 3 43.94 8.74 8.98
CA GLU A 3 43.64 8.09 7.69
C GLU A 3 42.14 7.85 7.51
N ALA A 4 41.42 7.61 8.61
CA ALA A 4 39.96 7.49 8.61
C ALA A 4 39.27 8.82 8.25
N ASP A 5 39.81 9.96 8.70
CA ASP A 5 39.26 11.28 8.36
C ASP A 5 39.39 11.55 6.86
N LYS A 6 40.54 11.20 6.26
CA LYS A 6 40.77 11.34 4.81
C LYS A 6 39.82 10.46 3.99
N LEU A 7 39.68 9.19 4.38
CA LEU A 7 38.77 8.27 3.68
C LEU A 7 37.32 8.75 3.77
N TRP A 8 36.90 9.31 4.91
CA TRP A 8 35.57 9.87 5.08
C TRP A 8 35.32 11.07 4.15
N ASP A 9 36.28 11.99 4.09
CA ASP A 9 36.20 13.17 3.22
C ASP A 9 36.17 12.79 1.73
N GLU A 10 36.97 11.81 1.31
CA GLU A 10 36.97 11.27 -0.06
C GLU A 10 35.59 10.70 -0.47
N THR A 11 34.87 10.04 0.46
CA THR A 11 33.50 9.57 0.19
C THR A 11 32.53 10.71 -0.13
N ASN A 12 32.64 11.84 0.55
CA ASN A 12 31.74 12.99 0.33
C ASN A 12 32.01 13.67 -1.02
N GLU A 13 33.27 13.66 -1.48
CA GLU A 13 33.64 14.15 -2.80
C GLU A 13 33.06 13.29 -3.94
N ILE A 14 33.01 11.96 -3.75
CA ILE A 14 32.44 11.02 -4.72
C ILE A 14 30.96 11.30 -4.98
N PHE A 15 30.13 11.45 -3.94
CA PHE A 15 28.70 11.72 -4.12
C PHE A 15 28.43 13.07 -4.79
N THR A 16 29.22 14.08 -4.43
CA THR A 16 29.15 15.41 -5.04
C THR A 16 29.53 15.35 -6.53
N SER A 17 30.56 14.57 -6.88
CA SER A 17 30.99 14.38 -8.28
C SER A 17 29.92 13.70 -9.15
N TRP A 18 29.08 12.86 -8.55
CA TRP A 18 27.96 12.19 -9.22
C TRP A 18 26.67 13.02 -9.21
N ASN A 19 26.72 14.27 -8.72
CA ASN A 19 25.57 15.17 -8.57
C ASN A 19 24.42 14.54 -7.74
N LEU A 20 24.77 13.64 -6.82
CA LEU A 20 23.84 13.00 -5.91
C LEU A 20 23.73 13.87 -4.65
N LYS A 21 22.77 14.81 -4.64
CA LYS A 21 22.48 15.65 -3.46
C LYS A 21 21.71 14.91 -2.38
N ASP A 22 20.89 13.95 -2.78
CA ASP A 22 20.15 13.03 -1.93
C ASP A 22 20.35 11.62 -2.47
N ILE A 23 20.45 10.63 -1.57
CA ILE A 23 20.54 9.22 -1.96
C ILE A 23 19.14 8.81 -2.47
N PRO A 24 18.97 8.47 -3.77
CA PRO A 24 17.66 8.11 -4.32
C PRO A 24 17.23 6.67 -3.93
N PHE A 25 18.09 5.97 -3.20
CA PHE A 25 17.84 4.63 -2.67
C PHE A 25 17.20 4.75 -1.30
N SER A 26 15.93 4.38 -1.20
CA SER A 26 15.28 4.17 0.09
C SER A 26 15.31 2.70 0.48
N GLU A 27 15.24 2.41 1.78
CA GLU A 27 15.25 1.04 2.32
C GLU A 27 14.09 0.18 1.79
N SER A 28 12.96 0.81 1.42
CA SER A 28 11.81 0.12 0.85
C SER A 28 11.36 0.75 -0.47
N ALA A 29 10.89 -0.06 -1.41
CA ALA A 29 10.27 0.47 -2.63
C ALA A 29 8.96 1.22 -2.34
N SER A 30 8.26 0.87 -1.25
CA SER A 30 7.03 1.54 -0.85
C SER A 30 7.24 3.00 -0.41
N SER A 31 8.44 3.36 0.06
CA SER A 31 8.77 4.74 0.43
C SER A 31 9.16 5.62 -0.76
N LEU A 32 9.37 5.04 -1.96
CA LEU A 32 9.76 5.82 -3.14
C LEU A 32 8.61 6.69 -3.68
N GLY A 33 7.35 6.30 -3.43
CA GLY A 33 6.17 7.06 -3.87
C GLY A 33 6.23 7.46 -5.34
N SER A 34 6.25 8.77 -5.61
CA SER A 34 6.30 9.35 -6.96
C SER A 34 7.66 9.25 -7.66
N ASN A 35 8.71 8.77 -7.00
CA ASN A 35 10.04 8.57 -7.60
C ASN A 35 10.28 7.13 -8.10
N LEU A 36 9.33 6.22 -7.90
CA LEU A 36 9.47 4.82 -8.29
C LEU A 36 9.80 4.66 -9.78
N ASP A 37 9.14 5.44 -10.64
CA ASP A 37 9.30 5.40 -12.09
C ASP A 37 10.69 5.85 -12.56
N LYS A 38 11.39 6.65 -11.76
CA LYS A 38 12.75 7.13 -12.06
C LYS A 38 13.82 6.09 -11.78
N VAL A 39 13.55 5.14 -10.89
CA VAL A 39 14.54 4.14 -10.42
C VAL A 39 14.20 2.73 -10.89
N PHE A 40 12.95 2.46 -11.26
CA PHE A 40 12.53 1.16 -11.75
C PHE A 40 12.96 0.92 -13.20
N THR A 41 13.90 0.00 -13.40
CA THR A 41 14.48 -0.30 -14.72
C THR A 41 14.67 -1.81 -14.94
N GLY A 42 14.88 -2.24 -16.20
CA GLY A 42 15.35 -3.59 -16.52
C GLY A 42 14.31 -4.73 -16.45
N ARG A 43 13.01 -4.44 -16.35
CA ARG A 43 11.93 -5.44 -16.15
C ARG A 43 10.89 -5.49 -17.28
N THR A 44 11.27 -5.07 -18.48
CA THR A 44 10.34 -4.89 -19.60
C THR A 44 9.63 -6.19 -20.00
N GLN A 45 10.30 -7.33 -19.91
CA GLN A 45 9.74 -8.62 -20.30
C GLN A 45 8.71 -9.13 -19.28
N GLU A 46 9.00 -8.97 -17.99
CA GLU A 46 8.11 -9.30 -16.89
C GLU A 46 6.88 -8.39 -16.90
N LEU A 47 7.08 -7.09 -17.14
CA LEU A 47 5.98 -6.13 -17.32
C LEU A 47 5.09 -6.51 -18.51
N ARG A 48 5.67 -6.88 -19.65
CA ARG A 48 4.89 -7.32 -20.82
C ARG A 48 4.03 -8.54 -20.47
N THR A 49 4.61 -9.48 -19.73
CA THR A 49 3.92 -10.71 -19.32
C THR A 49 2.76 -10.39 -18.39
N ILE A 50 2.98 -9.60 -17.33
CA ILE A 50 1.95 -9.31 -16.36
C ILE A 50 0.83 -8.45 -16.95
N PHE A 51 1.13 -7.46 -17.80
CA PHE A 51 0.09 -6.66 -18.46
C PHE A 51 -0.76 -7.49 -19.42
N ASN A 52 -0.17 -8.48 -20.11
CA ASN A 52 -0.94 -9.41 -20.92
C ASN A 52 -1.87 -10.29 -20.06
N LEU A 53 -1.38 -10.79 -18.92
CA LEU A 53 -2.20 -11.55 -17.98
C LEU A 53 -3.37 -10.72 -17.44
N LEU A 54 -3.10 -9.47 -17.07
CA LEU A 54 -4.08 -8.55 -16.50
C LEU A 54 -5.10 -8.03 -17.53
N ARG A 55 -4.84 -8.11 -18.84
CA ARG A 55 -5.84 -7.70 -19.85
C ARG A 55 -7.04 -8.64 -19.92
N GLY A 56 -6.87 -9.93 -19.64
CA GLY A 56 -7.96 -10.93 -19.71
C GLY A 56 -9.08 -10.67 -18.70
N ARG A 57 -10.34 -11.03 -19.04
CA ARG A 57 -11.51 -10.85 -18.15
C ARG A 57 -11.65 -11.91 -17.06
N GLU A 58 -10.78 -12.90 -17.06
CA GLU A 58 -10.78 -13.99 -16.09
C GLU A 58 -10.23 -13.56 -14.74
N ARG A 59 -10.73 -14.17 -13.66
CA ARG A 59 -10.17 -14.02 -12.32
C ARG A 59 -8.80 -14.71 -12.29
N LYS A 60 -7.74 -13.96 -12.03
CA LYS A 60 -6.37 -14.48 -11.96
C LYS A 60 -5.77 -14.25 -10.58
N ARG A 61 -5.05 -15.28 -10.10
CA ARG A 61 -4.13 -15.17 -8.97
C ARG A 61 -2.73 -15.20 -9.56
N ILE A 62 -1.95 -14.15 -9.30
CA ILE A 62 -0.60 -14.01 -9.87
C ILE A 62 0.38 -13.98 -8.70
N LEU A 63 1.30 -14.94 -8.68
CA LEU A 63 2.39 -14.97 -7.71
C LEU A 63 3.63 -14.29 -8.32
N VAL A 64 4.11 -13.23 -7.67
CA VAL A 64 5.39 -12.60 -7.99
C VAL A 64 6.42 -13.11 -6.98
N TYR A 65 7.44 -13.83 -7.44
CA TYR A 65 8.46 -14.46 -6.60
C TYR A 65 9.87 -14.20 -7.12
N GLY A 66 10.86 -14.41 -6.26
CA GLY A 66 12.27 -14.19 -6.55
C GLY A 66 13.08 -13.86 -5.30
N SER A 67 14.40 -13.79 -5.45
CA SER A 67 15.34 -13.54 -4.35
C SER A 67 15.05 -12.25 -3.56
N VAL A 68 15.55 -12.17 -2.33
CA VAL A 68 15.52 -10.95 -1.52
C VAL A 68 16.30 -9.84 -2.25
N GLY A 69 15.80 -8.60 -2.19
CA GLY A 69 16.46 -7.43 -2.80
C GLY A 69 16.30 -7.30 -4.32
N ILE A 70 15.65 -8.24 -5.01
CA ILE A 70 15.54 -8.24 -6.48
C ILE A 70 14.53 -7.21 -7.05
N GLY A 71 13.83 -6.48 -6.16
CA GLY A 71 12.86 -5.43 -6.52
C GLY A 71 11.42 -5.90 -6.72
N LYS A 72 10.96 -6.97 -6.03
CA LYS A 72 9.58 -7.49 -6.15
C LYS A 72 8.52 -6.44 -5.81
N THR A 73 8.66 -5.78 -4.66
CA THR A 73 7.76 -4.71 -4.22
C THR A 73 7.73 -3.56 -5.23
N ALA A 74 8.89 -3.14 -5.73
CA ALA A 74 9.00 -2.10 -6.75
C ALA A 74 8.27 -2.51 -8.04
N PHE A 75 8.43 -3.76 -8.48
CA PHE A 75 7.73 -4.32 -9.63
C PHE A 75 6.21 -4.28 -9.46
N ILE A 76 5.70 -4.74 -8.30
CA ILE A 76 4.28 -4.73 -7.98
C ILE A 76 3.74 -3.29 -8.01
N LEU A 77 4.40 -2.35 -7.33
CA LEU A 77 3.97 -0.96 -7.26
C LEU A 77 3.98 -0.28 -8.64
N GLU A 78 4.96 -0.57 -9.50
CA GLU A 78 5.00 -0.02 -10.86
C GLU A 78 3.83 -0.55 -11.70
N VAL A 79 3.52 -1.85 -11.60
CA VAL A 79 2.36 -2.45 -12.27
C VAL A 79 1.07 -1.76 -11.84
N LEU A 80 0.85 -1.59 -10.54
CA LEU A 80 -0.35 -0.92 -10.02
C LEU A 80 -0.41 0.55 -10.46
N SER A 81 0.71 1.27 -10.42
CA SER A 81 0.81 2.67 -10.90
C SER A 81 0.43 2.79 -12.38
N VAL A 82 0.88 1.87 -13.24
CA VAL A 82 0.47 1.82 -14.64
C VAL A 82 -1.02 1.53 -14.79
N LEU A 83 -1.57 0.58 -14.03
CA LEU A 83 -3.02 0.27 -14.07
C LEU A 83 -3.85 1.49 -13.67
N GLN A 84 -3.52 2.17 -12.57
CA GLN A 84 -4.24 3.35 -12.10
C GLN A 84 -4.22 4.49 -13.14
N ARG A 85 -3.07 4.71 -13.81
CA ARG A 85 -2.93 5.76 -14.83
C ARG A 85 -3.62 5.43 -16.15
N LYS A 86 -3.66 4.15 -16.54
CA LYS A 86 -4.10 3.72 -17.89
C LYS A 86 -5.48 3.07 -17.93
N SER A 87 -5.99 2.56 -16.81
CA SER A 87 -7.29 1.87 -16.71
C SER A 87 -8.13 2.52 -15.62
N LYS A 88 -8.80 3.63 -15.95
CA LYS A 88 -9.60 4.42 -15.00
C LYS A 88 -10.80 3.67 -14.42
N ASP A 89 -11.20 2.59 -15.07
CA ASP A 89 -12.26 1.65 -14.70
C ASP A 89 -11.76 0.48 -13.83
N THR A 90 -10.48 0.48 -13.44
CA THR A 90 -9.87 -0.54 -12.58
C THR A 90 -9.49 0.07 -11.23
N LEU A 91 -9.98 -0.53 -10.15
CA LEU A 91 -9.48 -0.27 -8.81
C LEU A 91 -8.21 -1.11 -8.58
N ALA A 92 -7.07 -0.46 -8.40
CA ALA A 92 -5.80 -1.12 -8.12
C ALA A 92 -5.28 -0.69 -6.74
N THR A 93 -5.13 -1.65 -5.82
CA THR A 93 -4.77 -1.42 -4.41
C THR A 93 -3.59 -2.32 -3.99
N TYR A 94 -2.87 -1.87 -2.96
CA TYR A 94 -1.71 -2.53 -2.39
C TYR A 94 -1.84 -2.63 -0.86
N ILE A 95 -1.41 -3.75 -0.30
CA ILE A 95 -1.19 -3.93 1.13
C ILE A 95 0.03 -4.83 1.36
N SER A 96 0.87 -4.49 2.34
CA SER A 96 1.82 -5.45 2.92
C SER A 96 1.06 -6.27 3.97
N LEU A 97 1.19 -7.60 3.93
CA LEU A 97 0.45 -8.50 4.80
C LEU A 97 0.63 -8.09 6.27
N PRO A 98 -0.44 -7.61 6.95
CA PRO A 98 -0.32 -7.18 8.35
C PRO A 98 0.00 -8.37 9.26
N PHE A 99 0.69 -8.12 10.37
CA PHE A 99 1.05 -9.18 11.33
C PHE A 99 -0.19 -9.95 11.81
N GLU A 100 -0.08 -11.29 11.91
CA GLU A 100 -1.14 -12.19 12.38
C GLU A 100 -2.48 -12.01 11.63
N THR A 101 -2.42 -11.70 10.33
CA THR A 101 -3.61 -11.44 9.51
C THR A 101 -3.63 -12.38 8.30
N ASP A 102 -4.77 -13.03 8.08
CA ASP A 102 -4.99 -13.90 6.92
C ASP A 102 -5.15 -13.09 5.61
N LEU A 103 -5.03 -13.77 4.46
CA LEU A 103 -5.13 -13.13 3.15
C LEU A 103 -6.47 -12.47 2.86
N ALA A 104 -7.58 -13.05 3.32
CA ALA A 104 -8.92 -12.50 3.09
C ALA A 104 -9.11 -11.22 3.90
N THR A 105 -8.65 -11.19 5.14
CA THR A 105 -8.66 -10.00 5.99
C THR A 105 -7.75 -8.91 5.43
N ALA A 106 -6.54 -9.26 4.95
CA ALA A 106 -5.66 -8.29 4.30
C ALA A 106 -6.28 -7.71 3.02
N ALA A 107 -6.88 -8.56 2.16
CA ALA A 107 -7.58 -8.11 0.96
C ALA A 107 -8.78 -7.21 1.29
N LEU A 108 -9.54 -7.56 2.33
CA LEU A 108 -10.66 -6.76 2.82
C LEU A 108 -10.20 -5.37 3.27
N ILE A 109 -9.14 -5.29 4.07
CA ILE A 109 -8.55 -4.02 4.51
C ILE A 109 -8.08 -3.19 3.32
N ALA A 110 -7.36 -3.81 2.37
CA ALA A 110 -6.82 -3.14 1.20
C ALA A 110 -7.93 -2.52 0.33
N LEU A 111 -9.03 -3.27 0.15
CA LEU A 111 -10.19 -2.84 -0.60
C LEU A 111 -10.94 -1.72 0.13
N ALA A 112 -11.25 -1.91 1.42
CA ALA A 112 -11.99 -0.93 2.20
C ALA A 112 -11.28 0.42 2.30
N ARG A 113 -9.95 0.43 2.40
CA ARG A 113 -9.14 1.67 2.39
C ARG A 113 -9.29 2.47 1.09
N HIS A 114 -9.59 1.81 -0.01
CA HIS A 114 -9.78 2.44 -1.32
C HIS A 114 -11.25 2.72 -1.64
N MET A 115 -12.16 2.56 -0.67
CA MET A 115 -13.58 2.91 -0.77
C MET A 115 -13.96 3.91 0.35
N PRO A 116 -13.40 5.15 0.34
CA PRO A 116 -13.60 6.12 1.41
C PRO A 116 -15.04 6.61 1.56
N GLU A 117 -15.81 6.61 0.47
CA GLU A 117 -17.20 7.06 0.43
C GLU A 117 -18.22 5.94 0.73
N ASP A 118 -17.76 4.69 0.87
CA ASP A 118 -18.62 3.57 1.19
C ASP A 118 -18.75 3.41 2.72
N GLU A 119 -19.95 3.67 3.25
CA GLU A 119 -20.21 3.63 4.69
C GLU A 119 -19.90 2.27 5.32
N TRP A 120 -20.18 1.17 4.60
CA TRP A 120 -19.91 -0.18 5.06
C TRP A 120 -18.41 -0.45 5.14
N ALA A 121 -17.65 -0.06 4.12
CA ALA A 121 -16.19 -0.13 4.12
C ALA A 121 -15.60 0.63 5.31
N GLN A 122 -16.08 1.85 5.58
CA GLN A 122 -15.61 2.66 6.70
C GLN A 122 -15.98 2.06 8.05
N GLN A 123 -17.18 1.48 8.18
CA GLN A 123 -17.60 0.78 9.40
C GLN A 123 -16.71 -0.43 9.68
N LEU A 124 -16.38 -1.24 8.66
CA LEU A 124 -15.47 -2.38 8.79
C LEU A 124 -14.09 -1.96 9.28
N LEU A 125 -13.51 -0.93 8.66
CA LEU A 125 -12.24 -0.36 9.07
C LEU A 125 -12.27 0.15 10.52
N ASN A 126 -13.33 0.86 10.90
CA ASN A 126 -13.52 1.35 12.27
C ASN A 126 -13.66 0.22 13.30
N ASN A 127 -14.37 -0.85 12.96
CA ASN A 127 -14.53 -2.04 13.82
C ASN A 127 -13.20 -2.77 14.03
N MET A 128 -12.31 -2.72 13.04
CA MET A 128 -10.94 -3.24 13.13
C MET A 128 -9.96 -2.28 13.81
N GLY A 129 -10.40 -1.10 14.28
CA GLY A 129 -9.51 -0.07 14.82
C GLY A 129 -8.61 0.62 13.77
N LEU A 130 -8.84 0.36 12.49
CA LEU A 130 -8.07 0.88 11.35
C LEU A 130 -8.72 2.14 10.78
N MET A 131 -8.80 3.23 11.56
CA MET A 131 -9.50 4.44 11.09
C MET A 131 -8.88 5.02 9.81
N SER A 132 -9.74 5.34 8.82
CA SER A 132 -9.35 6.05 7.60
C SER A 132 -8.91 7.50 7.88
N GLU A 133 -7.94 8.00 7.13
CA GLU A 133 -7.45 9.39 7.22
C GLU A 133 -8.54 10.43 6.90
N SER A 134 -9.53 10.08 6.06
CA SER A 134 -10.67 10.96 5.75
C SER A 134 -11.50 11.24 7.00
N THR A 135 -11.79 10.20 7.79
CA THR A 135 -12.56 10.31 9.05
C THR A 135 -11.83 11.10 10.13
N ARG A 136 -10.49 11.05 10.15
CA ARG A 136 -9.67 11.92 11.02
C ARG A 136 -9.85 13.39 10.69
N LYS A 137 -9.93 13.76 9.40
CA LYS A 137 -10.08 15.15 8.93
C LYS A 137 -11.49 15.72 9.19
N THR A 138 -12.52 14.88 9.15
CA THR A 138 -13.91 15.32 9.40
C THR A 138 -14.16 15.59 10.88
N LYS A 139 -13.62 14.75 11.78
CA LYS A 139 -13.65 15.04 13.23
C LYS A 139 -12.90 16.31 13.60
N THR A 140 -11.70 16.53 13.03
CA THR A 140 -10.94 17.77 13.30
C THR A 140 -11.66 19.04 12.81
N LYS A 141 -12.47 18.98 11.75
CA LYS A 141 -13.30 20.13 11.32
C LYS A 141 -14.52 20.38 12.21
N PHE A 142 -15.08 19.34 12.85
CA PHE A 142 -16.22 19.49 13.76
C PHE A 142 -15.76 19.90 15.18
N ASP A 143 -14.61 19.42 15.64
CA ASP A 143 -14.02 19.75 16.95
C ASP A 143 -13.38 21.15 17.00
N ALA A 144 -13.05 21.76 15.86
CA ALA A 144 -12.50 23.11 15.81
C ALA A 144 -13.50 24.23 16.17
N LYS A 145 -14.80 23.93 16.37
CA LYS A 145 -15.84 24.89 16.76
C LYS A 145 -16.22 24.86 18.25
N PHE A 146 -15.62 23.99 19.06
CA PHE A 146 -15.84 23.94 20.51
C PHE A 146 -14.50 23.93 21.27
N ALA A 147 -13.58 24.85 20.94
CA ALA A 147 -12.33 25.02 21.69
C ALA A 147 -12.57 25.91 22.91
N GLY A 148 -13.10 25.31 23.98
CA GLY A 148 -13.40 26.00 25.22
C GLY A 148 -13.59 25.10 26.42
N PHE A 149 -12.77 24.05 26.59
CA PHE A 149 -12.39 23.51 27.90
C PHE A 149 -11.31 22.44 27.72
N GLY A 150 -10.23 22.55 28.48
CA GLY A 150 -9.12 21.60 28.47
C GLY A 150 -9.56 20.24 28.98
N GLY A 151 -9.47 19.24 28.11
CA GLY A 151 -9.56 17.82 28.44
C GLY A 151 -8.83 17.04 27.37
N SER A 152 -7.73 16.40 27.74
CA SER A 152 -7.08 15.40 26.90
C SER A 152 -8.05 14.24 26.71
N ILE A 153 -8.66 14.15 25.53
CA ILE A 153 -9.41 12.96 25.14
C ILE A 153 -8.36 11.91 24.76
N GLU A 154 -7.92 11.12 25.75
CA GLU A 154 -7.38 9.80 25.47
C GLU A 154 -8.50 9.05 24.75
N ALA A 155 -8.32 8.85 23.44
CA ALA A 155 -9.22 8.00 22.67
C ALA A 155 -9.02 6.58 23.20
N GLU A 156 -9.93 6.12 24.05
CA GLU A 156 -10.01 4.71 24.45
C GLU A 156 -9.96 3.86 23.17
N ALA A 157 -8.92 3.03 23.07
CA ALA A 157 -8.76 2.09 21.99
C ALA A 157 -9.93 1.10 22.06
N LYS A 158 -10.96 1.31 21.23
CA LYS A 158 -12.02 0.33 21.06
C LYS A 158 -11.38 -1.02 20.72
N PRO A 159 -11.81 -2.13 21.34
CA PRO A 159 -11.28 -3.44 21.02
C PRO A 159 -11.48 -3.72 19.53
N VAL A 160 -10.39 -4.11 18.87
CA VAL A 160 -10.36 -4.53 17.48
C VAL A 160 -11.22 -5.78 17.35
N ASN A 161 -12.40 -5.65 16.76
CA ASN A 161 -13.26 -6.79 16.43
C ASN A 161 -12.99 -7.17 14.98
N ALA A 162 -12.11 -8.14 14.76
CA ALA A 162 -11.93 -8.75 13.45
C ALA A 162 -13.29 -9.29 12.93
N PRO A 163 -13.56 -9.23 11.62
CA PRO A 163 -14.79 -9.78 11.08
C PRO A 163 -14.87 -11.27 11.42
N LYS A 164 -16.04 -11.72 11.88
CA LYS A 164 -16.27 -13.14 12.17
C LYS A 164 -16.15 -14.03 10.92
N PHE A 165 -16.40 -13.46 9.72
CA PHE A 165 -16.35 -14.16 8.44
C PHE A 165 -15.65 -13.31 7.36
N PRO A 166 -14.31 -13.16 7.40
CA PRO A 166 -13.57 -12.25 6.52
C PRO A 166 -13.78 -12.52 5.03
N THR A 167 -13.91 -13.78 4.64
CA THR A 167 -14.13 -14.18 3.23
C THR A 167 -15.48 -13.70 2.70
N LEU A 168 -16.57 -13.85 3.48
CA LEU A 168 -17.89 -13.39 3.07
C LEU A 168 -17.94 -11.86 3.04
N THR A 169 -17.40 -11.21 4.07
CA THR A 169 -17.31 -9.75 4.13
C THR A 169 -16.48 -9.18 2.97
N PHE A 170 -15.40 -9.87 2.58
CA PHE A 170 -14.62 -9.50 1.40
C PHE A 170 -15.41 -9.65 0.10
N GLN A 171 -16.17 -10.73 -0.06
CA GLN A 171 -17.02 -10.93 -1.25
C GLN A 171 -18.07 -9.83 -1.37
N ASP A 172 -18.79 -9.51 -0.29
CA ASP A 172 -19.79 -8.46 -0.28
C ASP A 172 -19.18 -7.10 -0.66
N LEU A 173 -18.02 -6.76 -0.09
CA LEU A 173 -17.35 -5.50 -0.41
C LEU A 173 -16.79 -5.48 -1.84
N LEU A 174 -16.32 -6.63 -2.34
CA LEU A 174 -15.87 -6.78 -3.71
C LEU A 174 -17.02 -6.57 -4.71
N GLU A 175 -18.21 -7.09 -4.42
CA GLU A 175 -19.39 -6.86 -5.26
C GLU A 175 -19.74 -5.37 -5.32
N ARG A 176 -19.75 -4.67 -4.19
CA ARG A 176 -19.97 -3.21 -4.13
C ARG A 176 -18.91 -2.43 -4.91
N ALA A 177 -17.64 -2.83 -4.81
CA ALA A 177 -16.58 -2.21 -5.59
C ALA A 177 -16.81 -2.40 -7.10
N LEU A 178 -17.31 -3.58 -7.50
CA LEU A 178 -17.58 -3.90 -8.90
C LEU A 178 -18.81 -3.19 -9.48
N GLU A 179 -19.66 -2.56 -8.66
CA GLU A 179 -20.71 -1.66 -9.14
C GLU A 179 -20.13 -0.36 -9.72
N THR A 180 -18.99 0.09 -9.19
CA THR A 180 -18.30 1.33 -9.60
C THR A 180 -17.16 1.06 -10.58
N TYR A 181 -16.42 -0.04 -10.38
CA TYR A 181 -15.23 -0.40 -11.15
C TYR A 181 -15.49 -1.66 -11.97
N SER A 182 -15.07 -1.66 -13.23
CA SER A 182 -15.13 -2.86 -14.09
C SER A 182 -14.25 -4.01 -13.59
N ARG A 183 -13.24 -3.69 -12.76
CA ARG A 183 -12.24 -4.62 -12.27
C ARG A 183 -11.62 -4.14 -10.96
N VAL A 184 -11.27 -5.11 -10.12
CA VAL A 184 -10.47 -4.89 -8.90
C VAL A 184 -9.19 -5.72 -8.97
N VAL A 185 -8.05 -5.09 -8.69
CA VAL A 185 -6.73 -5.71 -8.57
C VAL A 185 -6.17 -5.39 -7.19
N ILE A 186 -5.88 -6.44 -6.42
CA ILE A 186 -5.35 -6.32 -5.05
C ILE A 186 -3.98 -6.97 -5.04
N ALA A 187 -2.94 -6.19 -4.75
CA ALA A 187 -1.61 -6.73 -4.47
C ALA A 187 -1.42 -6.90 -2.97
N ILE A 188 -1.02 -8.11 -2.56
CA ILE A 188 -0.64 -8.44 -1.20
C ILE A 188 0.83 -8.84 -1.24
N ASP A 189 1.68 -8.06 -0.57
CA ASP A 189 3.13 -8.29 -0.48
C ASP A 189 3.49 -8.91 0.88
N ASP A 190 4.77 -9.27 1.05
CA ASP A 190 5.34 -9.80 2.30
C ASP A 190 4.73 -11.16 2.75
N LEU A 191 4.27 -11.96 1.79
CA LEU A 191 3.77 -13.32 2.02
C LEU A 191 4.82 -14.27 2.62
N ASP A 192 6.10 -13.94 2.49
CA ASP A 192 7.24 -14.71 3.01
C ASP A 192 7.56 -14.38 4.48
N LYS A 193 6.99 -13.31 5.05
CA LYS A 193 7.27 -12.89 6.43
C LYS A 193 6.45 -13.61 7.49
N GLN A 194 5.36 -14.29 7.10
CA GLN A 194 4.46 -15.02 8.01
C GLN A 194 3.61 -16.02 7.22
N ASP A 195 3.11 -17.07 7.90
CA ASP A 195 2.23 -18.07 7.27
C ASP A 195 0.86 -17.43 6.96
N PRO A 196 0.42 -17.36 5.69
CA PRO A 196 -0.83 -16.72 5.30
C PRO A 196 -2.10 -17.58 5.50
N ALA A 197 -1.97 -18.76 6.12
CA ALA A 197 -3.02 -19.77 6.28
C ALA A 197 -4.25 -19.35 7.09
#